data_AF-A0A9X2E3D1-F1
#
_entry.id   AF-A0A9X2E3D1-F1
#
_cell.length_a   1.000
_cell.length_b   1.000
_cell.length_c   1.000
_cell.angle_alpha   90.00
_cell.angle_beta   90.00
_cell.angle_gamma   90.00
#
_symmetry.space_group_name_H-M   'P 1'
#
loop_
_entity.id
_entity.type
_entity.pdbx_description
1 polymer ?
#
loop_
_entity_poly.entity_id
_entity_poly.type
_entity_poly.pdbx_seq_one_letter_code
_entity_poly.pdbx_strand_id
1 'polypeptide(L)'
;MQIPAAPLTEPFVAAIAEAEKLIATADFITDEHDLAEGYDYLAGSVQAVLHLSRAHGTSHPYFVTSTGPYTKMGLDNPDTLYYHANIEPGAEYLVTGTRGSTVDLSFQVLKGDYTATDVPNGDDAFDDRRLRIAADGGYRLRFGPPKDDPGPNYFVLGEGASMLAVREVYGDWARERKGSIRIERVDTIGTAPAEPDVEQLRKRYRAAGRMLVQRIHTWFNFPRWFYLDLPVNTLTEPRPTPGGLSTQYSSVGHFDLAEDQALVITVPKSDAPYQGFQLGSRWYISLDYVNHQTSLNSAQAQVDPDGMIRMVVSARDPGIVNWIETTGRRRGILQFRWQRTDRAMTAADGPTIAVVAFDEIAGQLPHYESNRIDESGWRARIAERQRAFAERMLA
;
A
#
# COMPACT_ATOMS: atom_id res chain seq x y z
N MET A 1 -52.00 -6.51 3.27
CA MET A 1 -51.00 -7.10 2.35
C MET A 1 -49.66 -6.47 2.72
N GLN A 2 -48.79 -7.21 3.40
CA GLN A 2 -47.50 -6.71 3.87
C GLN A 2 -46.59 -6.56 2.64
N ILE A 3 -46.14 -5.33 2.35
CA ILE A 3 -45.18 -5.09 1.27
C ILE A 3 -43.96 -5.97 1.56
N PRO A 4 -43.50 -6.83 0.62
CA PRO A 4 -42.30 -7.60 0.85
C PRO A 4 -41.15 -6.63 1.12
N ALA A 5 -40.40 -6.87 2.20
CA ALA A 5 -39.21 -6.07 2.50
C ALA A 5 -38.32 -6.03 1.25
N ALA A 6 -37.79 -4.85 0.92
CA ALA A 6 -36.80 -4.65 -0.13
C ALA A 6 -35.77 -5.80 -0.18
N PRO A 7 -35.36 -6.28 -1.38
CA PRO A 7 -34.33 -7.31 -1.50
C PRO A 7 -33.12 -7.00 -0.63
N LEU A 8 -32.60 -8.02 0.05
CA LEU A 8 -31.54 -7.86 1.05
C LEU A 8 -30.28 -7.16 0.50
N THR A 9 -29.98 -7.38 -0.79
CA THR A 9 -28.81 -6.85 -1.49
C THR A 9 -29.05 -5.53 -2.24
N GLU A 10 -30.30 -5.04 -2.31
CA GLU A 10 -30.65 -3.86 -3.11
C GLU A 10 -29.79 -2.62 -2.80
N PRO A 11 -29.50 -2.26 -1.53
CA PRO A 11 -28.63 -1.12 -1.23
C PRO A 11 -27.20 -1.28 -1.78
N PHE A 12 -26.69 -2.51 -1.82
CA PHE A 12 -25.36 -2.77 -2.35
C PHE A 12 -25.32 -2.68 -3.87
N VAL A 13 -26.35 -3.21 -4.55
CA VAL A 13 -26.50 -3.09 -6.02
C VAL A 13 -26.62 -1.62 -6.43
N ALA A 14 -27.41 -0.83 -5.69
CA ALA A 14 -27.52 0.61 -5.94
C ALA A 14 -26.17 1.33 -5.78
N ALA A 15 -25.39 0.97 -4.76
CA ALA A 15 -24.05 1.53 -4.55
C ALA A 15 -23.06 1.16 -5.67
N ILE A 16 -23.16 -0.03 -6.27
CA ILE A 16 -22.37 -0.40 -7.46
C ILE A 16 -22.72 0.51 -8.64
N ALA A 17 -24.00 0.74 -8.90
CA ALA A 17 -24.43 1.62 -9.99
C ALA A 17 -24.04 3.08 -9.77
N GLU A 18 -24.02 3.55 -8.51
CA GLU A 18 -23.51 4.87 -8.15
C GLU A 18 -21.99 4.95 -8.36
N ALA A 19 -21.25 3.96 -7.86
CA ALA A 19 -19.82 3.84 -8.04
C ALA A 19 -19.39 3.81 -9.51
N GLU A 20 -20.12 3.09 -10.36
CA GLU A 20 -19.91 3.08 -11.81
C GLU A 20 -20.02 4.47 -12.43
N LYS A 21 -21.03 5.27 -12.02
CA LYS A 21 -21.17 6.66 -12.48
C LYS A 21 -20.01 7.54 -12.02
N LEU A 22 -19.52 7.35 -10.79
CA LEU A 22 -18.34 8.07 -10.29
C LEU A 22 -17.10 7.75 -11.12
N ILE A 23 -16.90 6.49 -11.50
CA ILE A 23 -15.82 6.09 -12.41
C ILE A 23 -15.99 6.75 -13.78
N ALA A 24 -17.17 6.59 -14.39
CA ALA A 24 -17.42 7.08 -15.75
C ALA A 24 -17.34 8.61 -15.91
N THR A 25 -17.47 9.36 -14.81
CA THR A 25 -17.47 10.84 -14.80
C THR A 25 -16.20 11.45 -14.21
N ALA A 26 -15.16 10.64 -13.99
CA ALA A 26 -13.87 11.09 -13.53
C ALA A 26 -13.22 12.13 -14.46
N ASP A 27 -12.95 13.33 -13.95
CA ASP A 27 -12.43 14.48 -14.72
C ASP A 27 -11.03 14.27 -15.35
N PHE A 28 -10.26 13.30 -14.84
CA PHE A 28 -8.90 13.05 -15.29
C PHE A 28 -8.82 12.03 -16.42
N ILE A 29 -9.93 11.36 -16.77
CA ILE A 29 -9.97 10.42 -17.88
C ILE A 29 -9.71 11.18 -19.17
N THR A 30 -8.67 10.76 -19.91
CA THR A 30 -8.34 11.34 -21.23
C THR A 30 -8.53 10.39 -22.40
N ASP A 31 -8.56 9.09 -22.14
CA ASP A 31 -8.70 8.06 -23.17
C ASP A 31 -9.46 6.83 -22.65
N GLU A 32 -9.65 5.84 -23.53
CA GLU A 32 -10.35 4.60 -23.22
C GLU A 32 -9.59 3.75 -22.18
N HIS A 33 -8.25 3.85 -22.14
CA HIS A 33 -7.43 3.06 -21.22
C HIS A 33 -7.58 3.56 -19.78
N ASP A 34 -7.60 4.88 -19.56
CA ASP A 34 -7.92 5.49 -18.26
C ASP A 34 -9.30 5.02 -17.74
N LEU A 35 -10.31 5.00 -18.62
CA LEU A 35 -11.66 4.57 -18.28
C LEU A 35 -11.72 3.06 -17.96
N ALA A 36 -11.08 2.23 -18.79
CA ALA A 36 -11.02 0.78 -18.59
C ALA A 36 -10.34 0.41 -17.27
N GLU A 37 -9.23 1.08 -16.92
CA GLU A 37 -8.58 0.91 -15.62
C GLU A 37 -9.52 1.28 -14.46
N GLY A 38 -10.35 2.31 -14.62
CA GLY A 38 -11.34 2.70 -13.63
C GLY A 38 -12.41 1.62 -13.38
N TYR A 39 -12.86 0.94 -14.43
CA TYR A 39 -13.80 -0.17 -14.30
C TYR A 39 -13.16 -1.41 -13.67
N ASP A 40 -11.89 -1.70 -13.96
CA ASP A 40 -11.15 -2.75 -13.26
C ASP A 40 -10.95 -2.42 -11.77
N TYR A 41 -10.62 -1.16 -11.46
CA TYR A 41 -10.57 -0.66 -10.09
C TYR A 41 -11.92 -0.78 -9.35
N LEU A 42 -13.04 -0.56 -10.04
CA LEU A 42 -14.37 -0.79 -9.49
C LEU A 42 -14.58 -2.27 -9.12
N ALA A 43 -14.20 -3.20 -10.01
CA ALA A 43 -14.31 -4.63 -9.74
C ALA A 43 -13.51 -5.04 -8.49
N GLY A 44 -12.25 -4.60 -8.40
CA GLY A 44 -11.42 -4.84 -7.21
C GLY A 44 -11.97 -4.17 -5.94
N SER A 45 -12.59 -3.00 -6.07
CA SER A 45 -13.25 -2.30 -4.95
C SER A 45 -14.50 -3.05 -4.45
N VAL A 46 -15.32 -3.60 -5.37
CA VAL A 46 -16.46 -4.46 -5.04
C VAL A 46 -16.00 -5.72 -4.29
N GLN A 47 -14.96 -6.39 -4.80
CA GLN A 47 -14.36 -7.56 -4.13
C GLN A 47 -13.89 -7.19 -2.72
N ALA A 48 -13.20 -6.06 -2.57
CA ALA A 48 -12.66 -5.64 -1.30
C ALA A 48 -13.76 -5.38 -0.26
N VAL A 49 -14.79 -4.60 -0.57
CA VAL A 49 -15.82 -4.25 0.43
C VAL A 49 -16.67 -5.45 0.85
N LEU A 50 -16.90 -6.41 -0.04
CA LEU A 50 -17.57 -7.66 0.31
C LEU A 50 -16.70 -8.53 1.22
N HIS A 51 -15.39 -8.60 0.95
CA HIS A 51 -14.45 -9.30 1.82
C HIS A 51 -14.39 -8.66 3.22
N LEU A 52 -14.20 -7.34 3.28
CA LEU A 52 -14.06 -6.57 4.52
C LEU A 52 -15.33 -6.59 5.38
N SER A 53 -16.51 -6.43 4.77
CA SER A 53 -17.79 -6.46 5.51
C SER A 53 -18.08 -7.82 6.15
N ARG A 54 -17.52 -8.91 5.63
CA ARG A 54 -17.59 -10.25 6.24
C ARG A 54 -16.56 -10.45 7.34
N ALA A 55 -15.37 -9.86 7.19
CA ALA A 55 -14.29 -9.90 8.18
C ALA A 55 -14.45 -8.89 9.33
N HIS A 56 -15.59 -8.16 9.38
CA HIS A 56 -15.84 -7.08 10.34
C HIS A 56 -16.11 -7.54 11.79
N GLY A 57 -15.94 -8.83 12.10
CA GLY A 57 -16.21 -9.37 13.44
C GLY A 57 -15.14 -8.96 14.45
N THR A 58 -15.55 -8.32 15.54
CA THR A 58 -14.69 -7.87 16.65
C THR A 58 -14.62 -8.86 17.81
N SER A 59 -15.60 -9.78 17.92
CA SER A 59 -15.64 -10.80 18.96
C SER A 59 -14.72 -11.99 18.67
N HIS A 60 -14.51 -12.32 17.39
CA HIS A 60 -13.63 -13.42 16.96
C HIS A 60 -12.76 -12.91 15.80
N PRO A 61 -11.84 -11.97 16.09
CA PRO A 61 -11.06 -11.33 15.04
C PRO A 61 -10.07 -12.33 14.43
N TYR A 62 -9.75 -12.09 13.17
CA TYR A 62 -8.62 -12.70 12.47
C TYR A 62 -8.03 -11.66 11.53
N PHE A 63 -6.74 -11.78 11.23
CA PHE A 63 -6.11 -10.93 10.23
C PHE A 63 -6.59 -11.31 8.84
N VAL A 64 -6.99 -10.32 8.07
CA VAL A 64 -7.34 -10.45 6.65
C VAL A 64 -6.51 -9.51 5.79
N THR A 65 -6.32 -9.87 4.53
CA THR A 65 -5.64 -9.03 3.56
C THR A 65 -6.59 -7.94 3.05
N SER A 66 -6.43 -6.70 3.51
CA SER A 66 -7.28 -5.56 3.09
C SER A 66 -6.95 -5.06 1.70
N THR A 67 -5.67 -5.08 1.35
CA THR A 67 -5.13 -4.49 0.14
C THR A 67 -4.14 -5.45 -0.48
N GLY A 68 -4.25 -5.61 -1.79
CA GLY A 68 -3.37 -6.45 -2.56
C GLY A 68 -3.65 -6.33 -4.05
N PRO A 69 -3.07 -7.21 -4.87
CA PRO A 69 -3.14 -7.16 -6.33
C PRO A 69 -4.55 -7.03 -6.91
N TYR A 70 -5.54 -7.63 -6.25
CA TYR A 70 -6.95 -7.65 -6.68
C TYR A 70 -7.85 -6.69 -5.91
N THR A 71 -7.31 -5.97 -4.91
CA THR A 71 -8.07 -5.07 -4.03
C THR A 71 -7.29 -3.78 -3.77
N LYS A 72 -6.53 -3.33 -4.77
CA LYS A 72 -5.65 -2.16 -4.73
C LYS A 72 -6.38 -0.89 -4.26
N MET A 73 -5.69 -0.06 -3.50
CA MET A 73 -6.16 1.25 -3.06
C MET A 73 -5.04 2.05 -2.41
N GLY A 74 -5.19 3.38 -2.39
CA GLY A 74 -4.33 4.25 -1.57
C GLY A 74 -2.86 4.22 -1.98
N LEU A 75 -2.61 4.04 -3.28
CA LEU A 75 -1.29 3.84 -3.86
C LEU A 75 -0.51 2.73 -3.12
N ASP A 76 -1.14 1.55 -3.04
CA ASP A 76 -0.61 0.37 -2.36
C ASP A 76 0.84 0.10 -2.73
N ASN A 77 1.67 -0.21 -1.74
CA ASN A 77 3.07 -0.53 -1.95
C ASN A 77 3.22 -1.96 -2.52
N PRO A 78 3.78 -2.15 -3.73
CA PRO A 78 4.04 -3.46 -4.32
C PRO A 78 4.82 -4.44 -3.45
N ASP A 79 5.63 -3.90 -2.54
CA ASP A 79 6.51 -4.66 -1.66
C ASP A 79 5.85 -5.04 -0.32
N THR A 80 4.65 -4.55 -0.03
CA THR A 80 4.00 -4.69 1.27
C THR A 80 2.84 -5.69 1.24
N LEU A 81 2.83 -6.58 2.23
CA LEU A 81 1.65 -7.34 2.62
C LEU A 81 0.87 -6.55 3.68
N TYR A 82 -0.40 -6.29 3.39
CA TYR A 82 -1.29 -5.52 4.25
C TYR A 82 -2.29 -6.42 4.95
N TYR A 83 -2.20 -6.48 6.27
CA TYR A 83 -3.18 -7.18 7.10
C TYR A 83 -3.94 -6.18 7.96
N HIS A 84 -5.18 -6.52 8.31
CA HIS A 84 -5.85 -5.85 9.42
C HIS A 84 -6.83 -6.78 10.11
N ALA A 85 -7.17 -6.41 11.34
CA ALA A 85 -8.26 -7.00 12.10
C ALA A 85 -9.04 -5.87 12.78
N ASN A 86 -10.37 -6.03 12.88
CA ASN A 86 -11.21 -5.10 13.63
C ASN A 86 -11.11 -5.40 15.12
N ILE A 87 -11.01 -4.35 15.93
CA ILE A 87 -10.81 -4.43 17.37
C ILE A 87 -11.76 -3.47 18.09
N GLU A 88 -11.95 -3.69 19.39
CA GLU A 88 -12.76 -2.86 20.28
C GLU A 88 -11.88 -2.35 21.43
N PRO A 89 -11.99 -1.07 21.82
CA PRO A 89 -11.11 -0.49 22.84
C PRO A 89 -11.32 -1.09 24.23
N GLY A 90 -12.51 -1.67 24.50
CA GLY A 90 -12.85 -2.31 25.77
C GLY A 90 -12.44 -3.78 25.90
N ALA A 91 -11.87 -4.38 24.85
CA ALA A 91 -11.48 -5.79 24.84
C ALA A 91 -9.96 -5.95 24.88
N GLU A 92 -9.50 -7.12 25.35
CA GLU A 92 -8.08 -7.48 25.33
C GLU A 92 -7.79 -8.49 24.22
N TYR A 93 -6.72 -8.24 23.47
CA TYR A 93 -6.26 -9.03 22.35
C TYR A 93 -4.83 -9.51 22.56
N LEU A 94 -4.58 -10.75 22.17
CA LEU A 94 -3.27 -11.36 22.09
C LEU A 94 -2.87 -11.49 20.63
N VAL A 95 -1.76 -10.85 20.25
CA VAL A 95 -1.14 -11.03 18.94
C VAL A 95 0.15 -11.83 19.11
N THR A 96 0.29 -12.89 18.34
CA THR A 96 1.49 -13.75 18.36
C THR A 96 1.90 -14.12 16.95
N GLY A 97 3.16 -14.43 16.78
CA GLY A 97 3.69 -14.76 15.48
C GLY A 97 5.16 -15.17 15.51
N THR A 98 5.70 -15.41 14.32
CA THR A 98 7.14 -15.53 14.06
C THR A 98 7.55 -14.39 13.15
N ARG A 99 8.72 -13.77 13.37
CA ARG A 99 9.10 -12.54 12.66
C ARG A 99 9.33 -12.74 11.16
N GLY A 100 9.84 -13.88 10.73
CA GLY A 100 10.34 -14.06 9.37
C GLY A 100 11.62 -13.25 9.12
N SER A 101 11.90 -12.94 7.86
CA SER A 101 13.11 -12.25 7.41
C SER A 101 12.84 -11.01 6.54
N THR A 102 11.59 -10.59 6.44
CA THR A 102 11.18 -9.37 5.71
C THR A 102 11.81 -8.13 6.33
N VAL A 103 12.11 -7.10 5.54
CA VAL A 103 12.83 -5.92 6.04
C VAL A 103 12.04 -5.08 7.04
N ASP A 104 10.71 -5.06 6.96
CA ASP A 104 9.86 -4.37 7.94
C ASP A 104 8.65 -5.20 8.37
N LEU A 105 8.28 -5.05 9.64
CA LEU A 105 7.00 -5.47 10.18
C LEU A 105 6.52 -4.37 11.12
N SER A 106 5.45 -3.69 10.73
CA SER A 106 4.89 -2.56 11.47
C SER A 106 3.41 -2.74 11.81
N PHE A 107 3.02 -2.19 12.95
CA PHE A 107 1.70 -2.26 13.54
C PHE A 107 1.14 -0.85 13.69
N GLN A 108 -0.15 -0.71 13.46
CA GLN A 108 -0.83 0.56 13.63
C GLN A 108 -2.25 0.37 14.16
N VAL A 109 -2.59 1.02 15.26
CA VAL A 109 -3.96 1.14 15.77
C VAL A 109 -4.60 2.33 15.08
N LEU A 110 -5.70 2.10 14.37
CA LEU A 110 -6.44 3.13 13.66
C LEU A 110 -7.75 3.44 14.36
N LYS A 111 -8.12 4.72 14.34
CA LYS A 111 -9.35 5.28 14.90
C LYS A 111 -10.20 5.79 13.74
N GLY A 112 -11.33 5.15 13.48
CA GLY A 112 -12.25 5.55 12.40
C GLY A 112 -11.67 5.44 10.98
N ASP A 113 -12.34 6.08 10.02
CA ASP A 113 -11.93 6.13 8.61
C ASP A 113 -10.94 7.28 8.35
N TYR A 114 -10.14 7.17 7.28
CA TYR A 114 -9.28 8.27 6.82
C TYR A 114 -10.12 9.52 6.55
N THR A 115 -9.86 10.59 7.31
CA THR A 115 -10.35 11.94 7.02
C THR A 115 -9.17 12.85 6.75
N ALA A 116 -9.40 13.96 6.05
CA ALA A 116 -8.33 14.93 5.74
C ALA A 116 -7.71 15.59 6.99
N THR A 117 -8.30 15.41 8.17
CA THR A 117 -8.03 16.21 9.37
C THR A 117 -7.56 15.42 10.58
N ASP A 118 -7.50 14.08 10.53
CA ASP A 118 -7.13 13.27 11.69
C ASP A 118 -6.01 12.28 11.35
N VAL A 119 -4.90 12.37 12.11
CA VAL A 119 -3.69 11.55 11.92
C VAL A 119 -3.44 10.78 13.22
N PRO A 120 -3.33 9.44 13.18
CA PRO A 120 -3.02 8.62 14.36
C PRO A 120 -1.74 9.07 15.09
N ASN A 121 -1.73 9.00 16.43
CA ASN A 121 -0.62 9.47 17.29
C ASN A 121 0.53 8.47 17.39
N GLY A 122 1.66 8.87 17.99
CA GLY A 122 2.91 8.10 18.00
C GLY A 122 2.91 6.73 18.71
N ASP A 123 2.06 6.50 19.71
CA ASP A 123 1.87 5.16 20.29
C ASP A 123 0.91 4.27 19.47
N ASP A 124 0.19 4.89 18.54
CA ASP A 124 -0.74 4.20 17.64
C ASP A 124 0.00 3.59 16.43
N ALA A 125 1.32 3.78 16.26
CA ALA A 125 2.11 3.17 15.17
C ALA A 125 3.57 2.87 15.56
N PHE A 126 4.03 1.64 15.32
CA PHE A 126 5.41 1.20 15.63
C PHE A 126 5.85 0.04 14.74
N ASP A 127 7.15 -0.24 14.71
CA ASP A 127 7.72 -1.39 14.01
C ASP A 127 8.32 -2.44 14.96
N ASP A 128 8.82 -3.52 14.37
CA ASP A 128 9.37 -4.67 15.07
C ASP A 128 10.52 -4.35 16.05
N ARG A 129 11.18 -3.18 15.96
CA ARG A 129 12.28 -2.79 16.85
C ARG A 129 11.80 -2.59 18.28
N ARG A 130 10.50 -2.32 18.44
CA ARG A 130 9.83 -2.23 19.75
C ARG A 130 9.51 -3.62 20.34
N LEU A 131 9.65 -4.69 19.56
CA LEU A 131 9.28 -6.04 19.96
C LEU A 131 10.47 -6.77 20.59
N ARG A 132 10.17 -7.45 21.70
CA ARG A 132 11.02 -8.56 22.15
C ARG A 132 10.75 -9.80 21.29
N ILE A 133 11.69 -10.13 20.41
CA ILE A 133 11.67 -11.34 19.58
C ILE A 133 12.55 -12.40 20.26
N ALA A 134 12.01 -13.60 20.43
CA ALA A 134 12.72 -14.73 21.02
C ALA A 134 13.72 -15.35 20.03
N ALA A 135 14.62 -16.20 20.53
CA ALA A 135 15.67 -16.82 19.72
C ALA A 135 15.12 -17.74 18.60
N ASP A 136 13.90 -18.27 18.77
CA ASP A 136 13.17 -19.04 17.75
C ASP A 136 12.41 -18.15 16.75
N GLY A 137 12.57 -16.82 16.85
CA GLY A 137 11.87 -15.83 16.03
C GLY A 137 10.45 -15.51 16.52
N GLY A 138 9.99 -16.11 17.61
CA GLY A 138 8.65 -15.88 18.15
C GLY A 138 8.49 -14.50 18.80
N TYR A 139 7.30 -13.90 18.66
CA TYR A 139 6.94 -12.67 19.36
C TYR A 139 5.51 -12.71 19.92
N ARG A 140 5.28 -11.88 20.94
CA ARG A 140 3.99 -11.75 21.62
C ARG A 140 3.71 -10.29 21.97
N LEU A 141 2.50 -9.84 21.65
CA LEU A 141 1.96 -8.52 21.93
C LEU A 141 0.58 -8.64 22.57
N ARG A 142 0.26 -7.70 23.48
CA ARG A 142 -1.09 -7.52 24.01
C ARG A 142 -1.60 -6.14 23.64
N PHE A 143 -2.87 -6.07 23.28
CA PHE A 143 -3.58 -4.81 23.05
C PHE A 143 -4.82 -4.80 23.93
N GLY A 144 -5.11 -3.72 24.64
CA GLY A 144 -6.31 -3.66 25.47
C GLY A 144 -6.51 -2.33 26.19
N PRO A 145 -7.51 -2.22 27.07
CA PRO A 145 -7.77 -0.99 27.83
C PRO A 145 -6.58 -0.64 28.75
N PRO A 146 -6.52 0.61 29.27
CA PRO A 146 -5.54 0.98 30.29
C PRO A 146 -5.54 0.01 31.47
N LYS A 147 -4.35 -0.35 31.97
CA LYS A 147 -4.17 -1.30 33.08
C LYS A 147 -2.98 -0.88 33.96
N ASP A 148 -3.11 -1.11 35.27
CA ASP A 148 -2.01 -0.96 36.21
C ASP A 148 -0.94 -2.04 35.97
N ASP A 149 0.32 -1.62 35.82
CA ASP A 149 1.48 -2.48 35.54
C ASP A 149 1.25 -3.49 34.40
N PRO A 150 1.09 -3.00 33.15
CA PRO A 150 0.66 -3.86 32.04
C PRO A 150 1.76 -4.81 31.53
N GLY A 151 2.99 -4.69 32.05
CA GLY A 151 4.15 -5.44 31.61
C GLY A 151 4.70 -4.99 30.24
N PRO A 152 5.77 -5.63 29.75
CA PRO A 152 6.34 -5.34 28.44
C PRO A 152 5.39 -5.79 27.32
N ASN A 153 5.44 -5.11 26.16
CA ASN A 153 4.67 -5.42 24.95
C ASN A 153 3.13 -5.32 25.11
N TYR A 154 2.64 -4.51 26.05
CA TYR A 154 1.22 -4.15 26.16
C TYR A 154 0.98 -2.77 25.55
N PHE A 155 0.00 -2.68 24.65
CA PHE A 155 -0.36 -1.47 23.93
C PHE A 155 -1.79 -1.06 24.30
N VAL A 156 -1.93 0.16 24.80
CA VAL A 156 -3.24 0.66 25.21
C VAL A 156 -4.07 1.00 23.98
N LEU A 157 -5.27 0.43 23.90
CA LEU A 157 -6.28 0.82 22.93
C LEU A 157 -6.99 2.06 23.43
N GLY A 158 -6.68 3.20 22.80
CA GLY A 158 -7.35 4.46 23.09
C GLY A 158 -8.83 4.45 22.68
N GLU A 159 -9.58 5.43 23.18
CA GLU A 159 -10.96 5.66 22.74
C GLU A 159 -11.03 5.77 21.20
N GLY A 160 -12.03 5.13 20.60
CA GLY A 160 -12.24 5.11 19.16
C GLY A 160 -11.36 4.11 18.38
N ALA A 161 -10.47 3.36 19.03
CA ALA A 161 -9.70 2.31 18.36
C ALA A 161 -10.63 1.27 17.72
N SER A 162 -10.51 1.08 16.41
CA SER A 162 -11.42 0.23 15.63
C SER A 162 -10.71 -0.81 14.77
N MET A 163 -9.42 -0.61 14.48
CA MET A 163 -8.67 -1.48 13.59
C MET A 163 -7.21 -1.58 14.01
N LEU A 164 -6.67 -2.80 14.05
CA LEU A 164 -5.23 -3.05 14.08
C LEU A 164 -4.77 -3.37 12.67
N ALA A 165 -4.05 -2.45 12.05
CA ALA A 165 -3.41 -2.64 10.75
C ALA A 165 -1.98 -3.14 10.95
N VAL A 166 -1.54 -4.06 10.09
CA VAL A 166 -0.19 -4.61 10.08
C VAL A 166 0.34 -4.53 8.66
N ARG A 167 1.58 -4.09 8.52
CA ARG A 167 2.29 -4.00 7.24
C ARG A 167 3.56 -4.79 7.36
N GLU A 168 3.75 -5.75 6.47
CA GLU A 168 4.96 -6.54 6.38
C GLU A 168 5.61 -6.31 5.02
N VAL A 169 6.82 -5.79 4.99
CA VAL A 169 7.44 -5.25 3.77
C VAL A 169 8.66 -6.07 3.39
N TYR A 170 8.68 -6.48 2.13
CA TYR A 170 9.79 -7.19 1.53
C TYR A 170 10.81 -6.20 0.94
N GLY A 171 12.09 -6.42 1.17
CA GLY A 171 13.17 -5.79 0.42
C GLY A 171 13.45 -6.62 -0.84
N ASP A 172 13.73 -7.91 -0.65
CA ASP A 172 13.97 -8.88 -1.72
C ASP A 172 12.87 -9.96 -1.75
N TRP A 173 12.04 -9.94 -2.80
CA TRP A 173 10.90 -10.87 -2.93
C TRP A 173 11.34 -12.34 -3.06
N ALA A 174 12.52 -12.60 -3.63
CA ALA A 174 12.98 -13.96 -3.89
C ALA A 174 13.66 -14.56 -2.65
N ARG A 175 14.35 -13.74 -1.85
CA ARG A 175 15.18 -14.22 -0.73
C ARG A 175 14.53 -14.12 0.63
N GLU A 176 13.61 -13.18 0.82
CA GLU A 176 12.96 -12.99 2.12
C GLU A 176 11.74 -13.89 2.28
N ARG A 177 11.38 -14.18 3.53
CA ARG A 177 10.20 -14.96 3.88
C ARG A 177 9.42 -14.21 4.95
N LYS A 178 8.11 -14.05 4.71
CA LYS A 178 7.22 -13.47 5.70
C LYS A 178 7.15 -14.33 6.95
N GLY A 179 6.83 -13.67 8.04
CA GLY A 179 6.51 -14.30 9.30
C GLY A 179 5.16 -15.02 9.31
N SER A 180 4.74 -15.37 10.51
CA SER A 180 3.35 -15.72 10.80
C SER A 180 2.77 -14.68 11.75
N ILE A 181 1.47 -14.43 11.65
CA ILE A 181 0.77 -13.55 12.58
C ILE A 181 -0.65 -14.06 12.83
N ARG A 182 -1.08 -14.02 14.08
CA ARG A 182 -2.46 -14.26 14.49
C ARG A 182 -2.89 -13.29 15.57
N ILE A 183 -4.19 -13.06 15.66
CA ILE A 183 -4.84 -12.28 16.70
C ILE A 183 -5.90 -13.16 17.37
N GLU A 184 -5.96 -13.09 18.70
CA GLU A 184 -6.96 -13.76 19.52
C GLU A 184 -7.58 -12.72 20.44
N ARG A 185 -8.90 -12.71 20.60
CA ARG A 185 -9.56 -11.93 21.64
C ARG A 185 -9.67 -12.81 22.90
N VAL A 186 -9.16 -12.30 24.02
CA VAL A 186 -8.82 -13.13 25.20
C VAL A 186 -10.05 -13.71 25.90
N ASP A 187 -11.18 -13.02 25.88
CA ASP A 187 -12.43 -13.43 26.54
C ASP A 187 -13.31 -14.37 25.69
N THR A 188 -13.04 -14.49 24.38
CA THR A 188 -13.85 -15.29 23.44
C THR A 188 -13.09 -16.45 22.79
N ILE A 189 -11.76 -16.49 22.88
CA ILE A 189 -10.96 -17.60 22.35
C ILE A 189 -11.45 -18.94 22.93
N GLY A 190 -11.70 -19.92 22.05
CA GLY A 190 -12.30 -21.21 22.42
C GLY A 190 -13.84 -21.25 22.38
N THR A 191 -14.49 -20.13 22.01
CA THR A 191 -15.94 -20.07 21.77
C THR A 191 -16.25 -19.87 20.27
N ALA A 192 -17.55 -19.79 19.93
CA ALA A 192 -18.01 -19.56 18.56
C ALA A 192 -18.77 -18.22 18.45
N PRO A 193 -18.63 -17.49 17.33
CA PRO A 193 -19.43 -16.30 17.10
C PRO A 193 -20.92 -16.66 16.94
N ALA A 194 -21.80 -15.73 17.28
CA ALA A 194 -23.21 -15.88 16.97
C ALA A 194 -23.42 -15.87 15.45
N GLU A 195 -24.21 -16.82 14.95
CA GLU A 195 -24.61 -16.84 13.54
C GLU A 195 -25.49 -15.63 13.22
N PRO A 196 -25.26 -14.95 12.10
CA PRO A 196 -26.00 -13.74 11.77
C PRO A 196 -27.42 -14.06 11.31
N ASP A 197 -28.39 -13.31 11.83
CA ASP A 197 -29.74 -13.28 11.27
C ASP A 197 -29.82 -12.45 9.98
N VAL A 198 -30.99 -12.48 9.33
CA VAL A 198 -31.24 -11.75 8.08
C VAL A 198 -31.08 -10.24 8.22
N GLU A 199 -31.41 -9.65 9.37
CA GLU A 199 -31.27 -8.20 9.60
C GLU A 199 -29.80 -7.82 9.77
N GLN A 200 -29.00 -8.65 10.43
CA GLN A 200 -27.55 -8.47 10.51
C GLN A 200 -26.90 -8.57 9.13
N LEU A 201 -27.31 -9.55 8.30
CA LEU A 201 -26.84 -9.64 6.92
C LEU A 201 -27.25 -8.40 6.10
N ARG A 202 -28.47 -7.88 6.27
CA ARG A 202 -28.93 -6.64 5.63
C ARG A 202 -28.07 -5.44 6.03
N LYS A 203 -27.71 -5.31 7.31
CA LYS A 203 -26.78 -4.28 7.79
C LYS A 203 -25.40 -4.40 7.16
N ARG A 204 -24.88 -5.63 6.99
CA ARG A 204 -23.59 -5.89 6.32
C ARG A 204 -23.60 -5.42 4.86
N TYR A 205 -24.64 -5.75 4.08
CA TYR A 205 -24.75 -5.28 2.69
C TYR A 205 -24.87 -3.75 2.59
N ARG A 206 -25.63 -3.12 3.49
CA ARG A 206 -25.69 -1.65 3.56
C ARG A 206 -24.32 -1.04 3.89
N ALA A 207 -23.58 -1.65 4.82
CA ALA A 207 -22.23 -1.21 5.16
C ALA A 207 -21.26 -1.35 3.97
N ALA A 208 -21.27 -2.49 3.28
CA ALA A 208 -20.47 -2.71 2.07
C ALA A 208 -20.77 -1.68 0.98
N GLY A 209 -22.05 -1.31 0.79
CA GLY A 209 -22.46 -0.28 -0.18
C GLY A 209 -21.91 1.09 0.17
N ARG A 210 -22.03 1.51 1.44
CA ARG A 210 -21.43 2.78 1.91
C ARG A 210 -19.90 2.78 1.76
N MET A 211 -19.25 1.69 2.17
CA MET A 211 -17.80 1.53 2.03
C MET A 211 -17.34 1.63 0.58
N LEU A 212 -18.11 1.11 -0.39
CA LEU A 212 -17.75 1.17 -1.81
C LEU A 212 -17.71 2.62 -2.31
N VAL A 213 -18.81 3.35 -2.11
CA VAL A 213 -18.93 4.74 -2.56
C VAL A 213 -17.91 5.62 -1.86
N GLN A 214 -17.74 5.46 -0.54
CA GLN A 214 -16.74 6.20 0.24
C GLN A 214 -15.31 5.88 -0.21
N ARG A 215 -14.97 4.60 -0.43
CA ARG A 215 -13.65 4.19 -0.92
C ARG A 215 -13.31 4.88 -2.24
N ILE A 216 -14.24 4.88 -3.19
CA ILE A 216 -14.04 5.53 -4.48
C ILE A 216 -13.84 7.02 -4.29
N HIS A 217 -14.74 7.71 -3.58
CA HIS A 217 -14.59 9.14 -3.31
C HIS A 217 -13.26 9.49 -2.62
N THR A 218 -12.86 8.74 -1.61
CA THR A 218 -11.62 9.01 -0.86
C THR A 218 -10.42 8.91 -1.79
N TRP A 219 -10.22 7.78 -2.46
CA TRP A 219 -9.00 7.57 -3.26
C TRP A 219 -9.00 8.35 -4.57
N PHE A 220 -10.18 8.60 -5.13
CA PHE A 220 -10.36 9.51 -6.26
C PHE A 220 -9.89 10.93 -5.92
N ASN A 221 -10.18 11.43 -4.72
CA ASN A 221 -9.86 12.80 -4.32
C ASN A 221 -8.53 12.94 -3.59
N PHE A 222 -7.96 11.86 -3.06
CA PHE A 222 -6.72 11.91 -2.31
C PHE A 222 -5.57 12.59 -3.08
N PRO A 223 -5.30 12.26 -4.36
CA PRO A 223 -4.29 12.99 -5.12
C PRO A 223 -4.60 14.48 -5.25
N ARG A 224 -5.86 14.87 -5.44
CA ARG A 224 -6.25 16.30 -5.55
C ARG A 224 -5.90 17.04 -4.27
N TRP A 225 -6.17 16.45 -3.11
CA TRP A 225 -5.92 17.10 -1.82
C TRP A 225 -4.44 17.27 -1.49
N PHE A 226 -3.58 16.36 -1.95
CA PHE A 226 -2.21 16.29 -1.45
C PHE A 226 -1.11 16.47 -2.50
N TYR A 227 -1.38 16.17 -3.77
CA TYR A 227 -0.32 15.99 -4.78
C TYR A 227 -0.54 16.77 -6.08
N LEU A 228 -1.77 16.95 -6.55
CA LEU A 228 -2.00 17.49 -7.90
C LEU A 228 -1.76 18.99 -8.03
N ASP A 229 -1.69 19.71 -6.92
CA ASP A 229 -1.25 21.11 -6.88
C ASP A 229 0.27 21.26 -6.92
N LEU A 230 1.04 20.16 -6.81
CA LEU A 230 2.48 20.19 -7.01
C LEU A 230 2.82 20.46 -8.48
N PRO A 231 3.96 21.10 -8.78
CA PRO A 231 4.43 21.21 -10.15
C PRO A 231 4.58 19.83 -10.81
N VAL A 232 4.07 19.68 -12.02
CA VAL A 232 4.20 18.42 -12.79
C VAL A 232 5.67 18.08 -13.02
N ASN A 233 5.99 16.78 -13.08
CA ASN A 233 7.34 16.27 -13.29
C ASN A 233 8.33 16.72 -12.20
N THR A 234 7.82 16.93 -10.98
CA THR A 234 8.62 17.18 -9.78
C THR A 234 8.31 16.18 -8.67
N LEU A 235 9.21 16.08 -7.70
CA LEU A 235 9.03 15.30 -6.48
C LEU A 235 9.27 16.22 -5.29
N THR A 236 8.49 16.01 -4.24
CA THR A 236 8.70 16.69 -2.96
C THR A 236 9.95 16.17 -2.24
N GLU A 237 10.50 16.96 -1.33
CA GLU A 237 11.48 16.48 -0.37
C GLU A 237 10.87 15.37 0.52
N PRO A 238 11.69 14.46 1.06
CA PRO A 238 11.23 13.46 2.01
C PRO A 238 10.55 14.11 3.21
N ARG A 239 9.30 13.71 3.47
CA ARG A 239 8.52 14.16 4.64
C ARG A 239 7.80 12.99 5.30
N PRO A 240 7.43 13.08 6.59
CA PRO A 240 6.62 12.05 7.23
C PRO A 240 5.36 11.75 6.42
N THR A 241 5.05 10.47 6.26
CA THR A 241 3.92 10.04 5.43
C THR A 241 2.59 10.43 6.10
N PRO A 242 1.65 11.07 5.40
CA PRO A 242 0.29 11.28 5.92
C PRO A 242 -0.36 9.95 6.34
N GLY A 243 -1.17 9.97 7.40
CA GLY A 243 -1.88 8.77 7.88
C GLY A 243 -1.20 8.03 9.04
N GLY A 244 -0.20 8.63 9.70
CA GLY A 244 0.25 8.20 11.03
C GLY A 244 1.23 7.03 11.05
N LEU A 245 1.83 6.65 9.92
CA LEU A 245 2.96 5.73 9.89
C LEU A 245 4.23 6.47 10.33
N SER A 246 4.44 6.53 11.65
CA SER A 246 5.54 7.26 12.29
C SER A 246 6.94 6.86 11.80
N THR A 247 7.09 5.63 11.31
CA THR A 247 8.36 5.05 10.86
C THR A 247 8.59 5.18 9.35
N GLN A 248 7.76 5.93 8.63
CA GLN A 248 7.82 6.06 7.17
C GLN A 248 7.89 7.51 6.69
N TYR A 249 8.91 7.80 5.89
CA TYR A 249 9.00 9.01 5.08
C TYR A 249 8.57 8.75 3.63
N SER A 250 8.08 9.79 2.98
CA SER A 250 7.59 9.77 1.62
C SER A 250 8.07 10.98 0.84
N SER A 251 8.38 10.76 -0.44
CA SER A 251 8.51 11.82 -1.44
C SER A 251 7.52 11.51 -2.56
N VAL A 252 6.76 12.52 -2.95
CA VAL A 252 5.55 12.38 -3.79
C VAL A 252 5.54 13.42 -4.90
N GLY A 253 4.93 13.05 -6.02
CA GLY A 253 4.77 13.90 -7.18
C GLY A 253 3.81 13.30 -8.20
N HIS A 254 3.69 13.95 -9.34
CA HIS A 254 2.95 13.43 -10.48
C HIS A 254 3.68 13.78 -11.77
N PHE A 255 3.46 12.96 -12.80
CA PHE A 255 4.11 13.13 -14.09
C PHE A 255 3.10 13.37 -15.21
N ASP A 256 3.58 14.03 -16.25
CA ASP A 256 2.96 14.15 -17.57
C ASP A 256 4.07 14.10 -18.63
N LEU A 257 4.14 13.00 -19.38
CA LEU A 257 5.23 12.70 -20.32
C LEU A 257 4.69 12.34 -21.69
N ALA A 258 5.16 13.01 -22.73
CA ALA A 258 5.00 12.52 -24.09
C ALA A 258 5.79 11.20 -24.29
N GLU A 259 5.46 10.46 -25.36
CA GLU A 259 6.07 9.16 -25.66
C GLU A 259 7.59 9.24 -25.91
N ASP A 260 8.06 10.39 -26.38
CA ASP A 260 9.46 10.73 -26.64
C ASP A 260 10.15 11.43 -25.46
N GLN A 261 9.51 11.49 -24.30
CA GLN A 261 10.07 12.06 -23.07
C GLN A 261 10.33 10.99 -22.02
N ALA A 262 11.27 11.29 -21.13
CA ALA A 262 11.55 10.49 -19.96
C ALA A 262 11.82 11.35 -18.73
N LEU A 263 11.55 10.81 -17.54
CA LEU A 263 12.05 11.37 -16.28
C LEU A 263 13.29 10.60 -15.86
N VAL A 264 14.41 11.31 -15.73
CA VAL A 264 15.60 10.80 -15.04
C VAL A 264 15.49 11.22 -13.58
N ILE A 265 15.34 10.23 -12.70
CA ILE A 265 15.24 10.42 -11.26
C ILE A 265 16.55 9.95 -10.63
N THR A 266 17.24 10.83 -9.92
CA THR A 266 18.47 10.51 -9.18
C THR A 266 18.19 10.60 -7.69
N VAL A 267 18.48 9.55 -6.93
CA VAL A 267 18.28 9.53 -5.47
C VAL A 267 19.49 8.86 -4.79
N PRO A 268 19.98 9.34 -3.64
CA PRO A 268 21.00 8.62 -2.88
C PRO A 268 20.47 7.25 -2.45
N LYS A 269 21.32 6.22 -2.53
CA LYS A 269 21.02 4.95 -1.89
C LYS A 269 21.01 5.17 -0.38
N SER A 270 19.85 4.97 0.24
CA SER A 270 19.65 5.18 1.68
C SER A 270 20.22 4.01 2.49
N ASP A 271 20.56 4.30 3.75
CA ASP A 271 20.81 3.36 4.83
C ASP A 271 19.52 2.79 5.45
N ALA A 272 18.35 3.37 5.11
CA ALA A 272 17.06 2.85 5.53
C ALA A 272 16.91 1.38 5.07
N PRO A 273 16.47 0.47 5.95
CA PRO A 273 16.27 -0.95 5.61
C PRO A 273 15.37 -1.16 4.39
N TYR A 274 14.41 -0.25 4.16
CA TYR A 274 13.60 -0.23 2.97
C TYR A 274 13.61 1.17 2.34
N GLN A 275 13.92 1.22 1.05
CA GLN A 275 13.79 2.37 0.16
C GLN A 275 13.17 1.89 -1.15
N GLY A 276 11.95 2.35 -1.46
CA GLY A 276 11.19 1.92 -2.62
C GLY A 276 10.66 3.07 -3.46
N PHE A 277 10.66 2.91 -4.77
CA PHE A 277 9.97 3.77 -5.73
C PHE A 277 8.83 3.00 -6.41
N GLN A 278 7.71 3.68 -6.68
CA GLN A 278 6.66 3.14 -7.55
C GLN A 278 5.96 4.22 -8.37
N LEU A 279 5.37 3.77 -9.46
CA LEU A 279 4.33 4.49 -10.17
C LEU A 279 2.94 4.11 -9.64
N GLY A 280 2.03 5.08 -9.74
CA GLY A 280 0.59 4.85 -9.62
C GLY A 280 -0.18 5.49 -10.74
N SER A 281 -1.40 5.00 -10.97
CA SER A 281 -2.31 5.63 -11.92
C SER A 281 -3.09 6.79 -11.29
N ARG A 282 -3.89 7.46 -12.11
CA ARG A 282 -4.78 8.56 -11.69
C ARG A 282 -5.89 8.08 -10.76
N TRP A 283 -6.18 6.79 -10.73
CA TRP A 283 -7.07 6.13 -9.77
C TRP A 283 -6.45 5.93 -8.39
N TYR A 284 -5.20 6.37 -8.20
CA TYR A 284 -4.45 6.27 -6.96
C TYR A 284 -4.28 4.83 -6.48
N ILE A 285 -3.92 3.96 -7.42
CA ILE A 285 -3.55 2.56 -7.22
C ILE A 285 -2.17 2.32 -7.85
N SER A 286 -1.46 1.31 -7.36
CA SER A 286 -0.23 0.86 -8.02
C SER A 286 -0.51 0.33 -9.43
N LEU A 287 0.44 0.51 -10.34
CA LEU A 287 0.36 -0.10 -11.68
C LEU A 287 0.56 -1.63 -11.58
N ASP A 288 0.51 -2.35 -12.70
CA ASP A 288 0.86 -3.77 -12.69
C ASP A 288 2.34 -3.92 -12.31
N TYR A 289 2.56 -4.28 -11.05
CA TYR A 289 3.88 -4.49 -10.50
C TYR A 289 4.26 -5.97 -10.51
N VAL A 290 3.47 -6.86 -11.11
CA VAL A 290 3.79 -8.29 -11.17
C VAL A 290 4.42 -8.61 -12.51
N ASN A 291 3.83 -8.09 -13.59
CA ASN A 291 4.24 -8.39 -14.96
C ASN A 291 5.07 -7.27 -15.61
N HIS A 292 5.14 -6.11 -14.97
CA HIS A 292 5.95 -4.97 -15.41
C HIS A 292 6.82 -4.45 -14.26
N GLN A 293 7.94 -3.83 -14.62
CA GLN A 293 8.75 -3.07 -13.66
C GLN A 293 8.18 -1.65 -13.52
N THR A 294 7.08 -1.54 -12.79
CA THR A 294 6.44 -0.25 -12.45
C THR A 294 6.83 0.26 -11.06
N SER A 295 7.64 -0.54 -10.34
CA SER A 295 8.23 -0.21 -9.05
C SER A 295 9.60 -0.83 -8.93
N LEU A 296 10.45 -0.21 -8.11
CA LEU A 296 11.81 -0.66 -7.87
C LEU A 296 12.27 -0.21 -6.50
N ASN A 297 12.79 -1.13 -5.69
CA ASN A 297 13.38 -0.82 -4.40
C ASN A 297 14.91 -0.96 -4.44
N SER A 298 15.59 -0.50 -3.38
CA SER A 298 17.05 -0.45 -3.32
C SER A 298 17.74 -1.82 -3.35
N ALA A 299 17.04 -2.91 -3.03
CA ALA A 299 17.55 -4.28 -3.18
C ALA A 299 17.44 -4.80 -4.62
N GLN A 300 16.50 -4.25 -5.40
CA GLN A 300 16.27 -4.61 -6.80
C GLN A 300 17.03 -3.70 -7.78
N ALA A 301 17.28 -2.45 -7.40
CA ALA A 301 17.91 -1.45 -8.25
C ALA A 301 19.41 -1.66 -8.40
N GLN A 302 19.95 -1.31 -9.57
CA GLN A 302 21.37 -1.02 -9.68
C GLN A 302 21.69 0.25 -8.90
N VAL A 303 22.69 0.15 -8.03
CA VAL A 303 23.33 1.30 -7.39
C VAL A 303 24.61 1.61 -8.16
N ASP A 304 24.76 2.86 -8.57
CA ASP A 304 25.95 3.32 -9.28
C ASP A 304 27.16 3.43 -8.33
N PRO A 305 28.41 3.38 -8.84
CA PRO A 305 29.63 3.48 -8.03
C PRO A 305 29.73 4.74 -7.16
N ASP A 306 29.00 5.81 -7.50
CA ASP A 306 28.94 7.05 -6.73
C ASP A 306 27.90 7.03 -5.59
N GLY A 307 27.25 5.88 -5.36
CA GLY A 307 26.27 5.68 -4.30
C GLY A 307 24.85 6.14 -4.64
N MET A 308 24.60 6.55 -5.89
CA MET A 308 23.26 6.97 -6.34
C MET A 308 22.49 5.82 -6.98
N ILE A 309 21.17 5.90 -6.92
CA ILE A 309 20.26 5.12 -7.75
C ILE A 309 19.68 6.08 -8.80
N ARG A 310 19.87 5.74 -10.08
CA ARG A 310 19.32 6.50 -11.20
C ARG A 310 18.28 5.66 -11.92
N MET A 311 17.03 6.12 -11.89
CA MET A 311 15.87 5.49 -12.50
C MET A 311 15.38 6.31 -13.68
N VAL A 312 14.89 5.63 -14.71
CA VAL A 312 14.29 6.28 -15.88
C VAL A 312 12.84 5.88 -15.97
N VAL A 313 11.92 6.84 -15.85
CA VAL A 313 10.49 6.62 -16.10
C VAL A 313 10.20 7.01 -17.54
N SER A 314 9.77 6.07 -18.37
CA SER A 314 9.47 6.30 -19.79
C SER A 314 8.49 5.28 -20.35
N ALA A 315 7.82 5.66 -21.45
CA ALA A 315 6.94 4.76 -22.19
C ALA A 315 7.72 3.68 -22.96
N ARG A 316 8.83 4.08 -23.60
CA ARG A 316 9.71 3.17 -24.34
C ARG A 316 10.81 2.61 -23.45
N ASP A 317 11.34 1.45 -23.80
CA ASP A 317 12.46 0.79 -23.13
C ASP A 317 13.80 1.46 -23.50
N PRO A 318 14.54 2.09 -22.56
CA PRO A 318 15.87 2.66 -22.81
C PRO A 318 17.00 1.62 -22.78
N GLY A 319 16.72 0.34 -22.54
CA GLY A 319 17.70 -0.74 -22.52
C GLY A 319 18.55 -0.74 -21.25
N ILE A 320 17.98 -0.36 -20.10
CA ILE A 320 18.68 -0.31 -18.80
C ILE A 320 17.94 -1.05 -17.68
N VAL A 321 18.68 -1.50 -16.66
CA VAL A 321 18.14 -2.26 -15.51
C VAL A 321 17.14 -1.41 -14.70
N ASN A 322 17.44 -0.13 -14.48
CA ASN A 322 16.62 0.78 -13.67
C ASN A 322 15.52 1.50 -14.46
N TRP A 323 15.04 0.93 -15.57
CA TRP A 323 13.88 1.46 -16.30
C TRP A 323 12.58 1.18 -15.54
N ILE A 324 11.72 2.19 -15.40
CA ILE A 324 10.38 2.06 -14.81
C ILE A 324 9.35 2.31 -15.90
N GLU A 325 8.56 1.28 -16.19
CA GLU A 325 7.59 1.29 -17.27
C GLU A 325 6.38 2.15 -16.92
N THR A 326 6.01 3.12 -17.77
CA THR A 326 4.74 3.84 -17.59
C THR A 326 3.54 3.00 -18.02
N THR A 327 3.77 1.85 -18.69
CA THR A 327 2.74 0.93 -19.18
C THR A 327 1.66 1.64 -20.02
N GLY A 328 2.11 2.56 -20.89
CA GLY A 328 1.25 3.35 -21.78
C GLY A 328 0.63 4.60 -21.14
N ARG A 329 0.81 4.83 -19.83
CA ARG A 329 0.22 5.99 -19.15
C ARG A 329 1.05 7.25 -19.43
N ARG A 330 0.39 8.26 -20.01
CA ARG A 330 0.97 9.61 -20.19
C ARG A 330 1.11 10.33 -18.85
N ARG A 331 0.13 10.15 -17.94
CA ARG A 331 0.06 10.81 -16.64
C ARG A 331 -0.09 9.81 -15.51
N GLY A 332 0.52 10.10 -14.36
CA GLY A 332 0.43 9.23 -13.19
C GLY A 332 1.06 9.84 -11.95
N ILE A 333 1.16 9.05 -10.90
CA ILE A 333 1.70 9.43 -9.59
C ILE A 333 3.09 8.83 -9.41
N LEU A 334 3.99 9.61 -8.82
CA LEU A 334 5.35 9.21 -8.45
C LEU A 334 5.41 9.10 -6.92
N GLN A 335 5.97 8.02 -6.40
CA GLN A 335 6.07 7.85 -4.95
C GLN A 335 7.33 7.11 -4.55
N PHE A 336 8.09 7.74 -3.66
CA PHE A 336 9.14 7.13 -2.86
C PHE A 336 8.66 6.83 -1.45
N ARG A 337 9.19 5.77 -0.86
CA ARG A 337 9.05 5.46 0.56
C ARG A 337 10.39 5.06 1.15
N TRP A 338 10.67 5.57 2.34
CA TRP A 338 11.72 5.07 3.22
C TRP A 338 11.06 4.64 4.51
N GLN A 339 11.35 3.42 4.95
CA GLN A 339 10.77 2.86 6.17
C GLN A 339 11.88 2.45 7.13
N ARG A 340 11.50 2.40 8.41
CA ARG A 340 12.40 2.03 9.52
C ARG A 340 13.62 2.95 9.60
N THR A 341 13.42 4.23 9.36
CA THR A 341 14.50 5.20 9.46
C THR A 341 14.93 5.36 10.92
N ASP A 342 16.25 5.45 11.15
CA ASP A 342 16.83 5.71 12.49
C ASP A 342 17.06 7.20 12.76
N ARG A 343 16.89 8.04 11.73
CA ARG A 343 16.99 9.50 11.78
C ARG A 343 15.91 10.16 10.96
N ALA A 344 15.70 11.44 11.21
CA ALA A 344 14.89 12.28 10.33
C ALA A 344 15.55 12.37 8.95
N MET A 345 14.74 12.21 7.90
CA MET A 345 15.19 12.46 6.53
C MET A 345 15.14 13.96 6.22
N THR A 346 16.00 14.37 5.30
CA THR A 346 16.15 15.75 4.84
C THR A 346 16.04 15.83 3.32
N ALA A 347 16.02 17.05 2.78
CA ALA A 347 16.08 17.30 1.34
C ALA A 347 17.23 16.57 0.63
N ALA A 348 18.40 16.45 1.30
CA ALA A 348 19.58 15.81 0.75
C ALA A 348 19.42 14.29 0.56
N ASP A 349 18.47 13.67 1.26
CA ASP A 349 18.13 12.25 1.10
C ASP A 349 17.09 12.03 -0.02
N GLY A 350 16.55 13.12 -0.56
CA GLY A 350 15.47 13.12 -1.53
C GLY A 350 15.93 12.92 -2.98
N PRO A 351 14.97 12.64 -3.87
CA PRO A 351 15.24 12.54 -5.29
C PRO A 351 15.38 13.92 -5.94
N THR A 352 16.25 14.03 -6.92
CA THR A 352 16.22 15.08 -7.96
C THR A 352 15.66 14.48 -9.25
N ILE A 353 15.09 15.33 -10.09
CA ILE A 353 14.36 14.89 -11.28
C ILE A 353 14.59 15.84 -12.45
N ALA A 354 14.76 15.28 -13.64
CA ALA A 354 14.87 16.01 -14.89
C ALA A 354 14.01 15.36 -15.97
N VAL A 355 13.27 16.18 -16.72
CA VAL A 355 12.61 15.75 -17.97
C VAL A 355 13.63 15.88 -19.09
N VAL A 356 13.79 14.81 -19.88
CA VAL A 356 14.76 14.76 -20.98
C VAL A 356 14.08 14.17 -22.22
N ALA A 357 14.61 14.47 -23.40
CA ALA A 357 14.21 13.73 -24.59
C ALA A 357 14.70 12.28 -24.47
N PHE A 358 13.93 11.33 -24.97
CA PHE A 358 14.26 9.91 -24.84
C PHE A 358 15.64 9.59 -25.41
N ASP A 359 15.97 10.16 -26.56
CA ASP A 359 17.24 9.87 -27.24
C ASP A 359 18.45 10.53 -26.53
N GLU A 360 18.21 11.36 -25.51
CA GLU A 360 19.25 12.00 -24.68
C GLU A 360 19.52 11.24 -23.36
N ILE A 361 18.73 10.21 -23.02
CA ILE A 361 18.82 9.47 -21.75
C ILE A 361 20.25 9.01 -21.46
N ALA A 362 20.94 8.43 -22.46
CA ALA A 362 22.30 7.92 -22.28
C ALA A 362 23.29 9.00 -21.83
N GLY A 363 23.15 10.24 -22.32
CA GLY A 363 24.00 11.36 -21.93
C GLY A 363 23.74 11.90 -20.53
N GLN A 364 22.59 11.56 -19.95
CA GLN A 364 22.15 12.00 -18.62
C GLN A 364 22.48 10.99 -17.52
N LEU A 365 23.00 9.82 -17.90
CA LEU A 365 23.34 8.73 -16.99
C LEU A 365 24.86 8.50 -16.97
N PRO A 366 25.59 8.98 -15.95
CA PRO A 366 27.05 8.83 -15.86
C PRO A 366 27.55 7.37 -15.91
N HIS A 367 26.68 6.43 -15.52
CA HIS A 367 26.97 5.00 -15.45
C HIS A 367 26.07 4.19 -16.40
N TYR A 368 25.67 4.79 -17.53
CA TYR A 368 24.79 4.20 -18.53
C TYR A 368 25.23 2.80 -18.94
N GLU A 369 26.49 2.64 -19.37
CA GLU A 369 26.99 1.36 -19.89
C GLU A 369 26.91 0.21 -18.88
N SER A 370 27.20 0.48 -17.60
CA SER A 370 27.05 -0.55 -16.55
C SER A 370 25.60 -0.88 -16.23
N ASN A 371 24.67 0.03 -16.53
CA ASN A 371 23.23 -0.14 -16.32
C ASN A 371 22.53 -0.82 -17.49
N ARG A 372 23.24 -1.13 -18.59
CA ARG A 372 22.59 -1.72 -19.77
C ARG A 372 22.11 -3.13 -19.50
N ILE A 373 20.95 -3.44 -20.06
CA ILE A 373 20.36 -4.77 -20.07
C ILE A 373 19.85 -5.07 -21.47
N ASP A 374 20.03 -6.30 -21.92
CA ASP A 374 19.47 -6.76 -23.19
C ASP A 374 18.05 -7.33 -22.98
N GLU A 375 17.37 -7.64 -24.09
CA GLU A 375 16.03 -8.22 -24.04
C GLU A 375 15.99 -9.52 -23.22
N SER A 376 17.04 -10.35 -23.31
CA SER A 376 17.10 -11.62 -22.58
C SER A 376 17.18 -11.41 -21.07
N GLY A 377 18.02 -10.48 -20.62
CA GLY A 377 18.13 -10.07 -19.23
C GLY A 377 16.85 -9.43 -18.72
N TRP A 378 16.20 -8.56 -19.51
CA TRP A 378 14.93 -7.95 -19.14
C TRP A 378 13.84 -9.00 -18.91
N ARG A 379 13.69 -9.94 -19.85
CA ARG A 379 12.73 -11.05 -19.72
C ARG A 379 13.02 -11.94 -18.52
N ALA A 380 14.30 -12.21 -18.23
CA ALA A 380 14.69 -12.99 -17.05
C ALA A 380 14.30 -12.28 -15.74
N ARG A 381 14.46 -10.96 -15.69
CA ARG A 381 14.11 -10.12 -14.54
C ARG A 381 12.60 -10.07 -14.30
N ILE A 382 11.80 -9.90 -15.36
CA ILE A 382 10.33 -10.00 -15.26
C ILE A 382 9.90 -11.41 -14.81
N ALA A 383 10.53 -12.47 -15.33
CA ALA A 383 10.23 -13.83 -14.90
C ALA A 383 10.57 -14.09 -13.42
N GLU A 384 11.69 -13.54 -12.91
CA GLU A 384 12.03 -13.60 -11.48
C GLU A 384 10.95 -12.91 -10.64
N ARG A 385 10.50 -11.72 -11.05
CA ARG A 385 9.45 -10.96 -10.38
C ARG A 385 8.14 -11.73 -10.32
N GLN A 386 7.71 -12.32 -11.44
CA GLN A 386 6.50 -13.15 -11.51
C GLN A 386 6.58 -14.37 -10.58
N ARG A 387 7.72 -15.08 -10.56
CA ARG A 387 7.92 -16.25 -9.69
C ARG A 387 7.93 -15.86 -8.22
N ALA A 388 8.72 -14.85 -7.85
CA ALA A 388 8.84 -14.39 -6.48
C ALA A 388 7.50 -13.87 -5.93
N PHE A 389 6.72 -13.18 -6.76
CA PHE A 389 5.37 -12.78 -6.42
C PHE A 389 4.44 -13.99 -6.20
N ALA A 390 4.46 -14.98 -7.10
CA ALA A 390 3.63 -16.18 -6.97
C ALA A 390 3.94 -16.96 -5.67
N GLU A 391 5.20 -17.05 -5.28
CA GLU A 391 5.63 -17.67 -4.02
C GLU A 391 5.15 -16.87 -2.80
N ARG A 392 5.37 -15.54 -2.80
CA ARG A 392 5.02 -14.66 -1.68
C ARG A 392 3.53 -14.69 -1.31
N MET A 393 2.66 -14.78 -2.31
CA MET A 393 1.21 -14.68 -2.12
C MET A 393 0.56 -15.98 -1.61
N LEU A 394 1.18 -17.13 -1.84
CA LEU A 394 0.65 -18.45 -1.44
C LEU A 394 1.33 -19.03 -0.19
N ALA A 395 2.55 -18.59 0.13
CA ALA A 395 3.34 -19.10 1.25
C ALA A 395 2.75 -18.78 2.63
#